data_AF-A0A4Q9Y2R9-F1
#
_entry.id   AF-A0A4Q9Y2R9-F1
#
_cell.length_a   1.000
_cell.length_b   1.000
_cell.length_c   1.000
_cell.angle_alpha   90.00
_cell.angle_beta   90.00
_cell.angle_gamma   90.00
#
_symmetry.space_group_name_H-M   'P 1'
#
loop_
_entity.id
_entity.type
_entity.pdbx_description
1 polymer ?
#
loop_
_entity_poly.entity_id
_entity_poly.type
_entity_poly.pdbx_seq_one_letter_code
_entity_poly.pdbx_strand_id
1 'polypeptide(L)'
;MKKTVNYNLGLDIGTSSIGYAATDDQGRPVRHGNKTVIGARLFEEGKTAADTRTFRTTRRRLSRRRWRLGYLNRFFDNEIAKVDENFLPRLKASNRAHRDEKRLFRGALLFPETGDDAYYRDYPTIYHLRYALITKKKKFDIRLIYLALHHLIKYRGNFLDTTPISAFDAKTIDLTNQFEALNSYYNR
;
A
#
# COMPACT_ATOMS: atom_id res chain seq x y z
N MET A 1 8.89 7.95 -66.07
CA MET A 1 7.57 7.62 -65.45
C MET A 1 7.79 6.56 -64.38
N LYS A 2 7.27 6.74 -63.16
CA LYS A 2 7.28 5.66 -62.15
C LYS A 2 6.28 4.60 -62.58
N LYS A 3 6.75 3.36 -62.79
CA LYS A 3 5.90 2.22 -63.12
C LYS A 3 5.02 1.90 -61.91
N THR A 4 3.70 2.04 -62.05
CA THR A 4 2.73 1.58 -61.07
C THR A 4 2.57 0.07 -61.21
N VAL A 5 2.77 -0.66 -60.12
CA VAL A 5 2.66 -2.13 -60.09
C VAL A 5 1.54 -2.48 -59.12
N ASN A 6 0.54 -3.20 -59.61
CA ASN A 6 -0.47 -3.82 -58.76
C ASN A 6 0.15 -5.01 -58.05
N TYR A 7 -0.11 -5.14 -56.75
CA TYR A 7 0.40 -6.24 -55.93
C TYR A 7 -0.58 -6.60 -54.83
N ASN A 8 -0.50 -7.86 -54.40
CA ASN A 8 -1.18 -8.41 -53.25
C ASN A 8 -0.20 -8.44 -52.07
N LEU A 9 -0.65 -8.12 -50.85
CA LEU A 9 0.18 -8.13 -49.64
C LEU A 9 -0.39 -9.12 -48.63
N GLY A 10 0.37 -10.15 -48.31
CA GLY A 10 0.12 -11.03 -47.17
C GLY A 10 0.78 -10.48 -45.92
N LEU A 11 0.04 -10.45 -44.81
CA LEU A 11 0.54 -10.08 -43.49
C LEU A 11 0.24 -11.21 -42.51
N ASP A 12 1.26 -11.63 -41.76
CA ASP A 12 1.15 -12.59 -40.66
C ASP A 12 1.48 -11.85 -39.36
N ILE A 13 0.45 -11.54 -38.57
CA ILE A 13 0.56 -10.68 -37.39
C ILE A 13 0.60 -11.55 -36.14
N GLY A 14 1.81 -11.78 -35.63
CA GLY A 14 2.09 -12.46 -34.38
C GLY A 14 2.18 -11.51 -33.18
N THR A 15 2.42 -12.07 -31.99
CA THR A 15 2.52 -11.31 -30.73
C THR A 15 3.82 -10.51 -30.59
N SER A 16 4.86 -10.89 -31.32
CA SER A 16 6.19 -10.27 -31.30
C SER A 16 6.82 -10.12 -32.70
N SER A 17 6.06 -10.44 -33.75
CA SER A 17 6.52 -10.33 -35.13
C SER A 17 5.37 -9.99 -36.07
N ILE A 18 5.68 -9.27 -37.16
CA ILE A 18 4.78 -9.10 -38.30
C ILE A 18 5.52 -9.57 -39.55
N GLY A 19 5.17 -10.75 -40.03
CA GLY A 19 5.61 -11.27 -41.33
C GLY A 19 4.88 -10.54 -42.46
N TYR A 20 5.58 -10.27 -43.56
CA TYR A 20 4.98 -9.70 -44.75
C TYR A 20 5.57 -10.32 -46.01
N ALA A 21 4.73 -10.49 -47.05
CA ALA A 21 5.16 -10.88 -48.38
C ALA A 21 4.24 -10.23 -49.42
N ALA A 22 4.80 -9.67 -50.49
CA ALA A 22 4.03 -9.14 -51.60
C ALA A 22 4.16 -10.01 -52.85
N THR A 23 3.04 -10.27 -53.52
CA THR A 23 2.96 -11.05 -54.76
C THR A 23 2.26 -10.28 -55.87
N ASP A 24 2.56 -10.59 -57.13
CA ASP A 24 1.81 -10.09 -58.28
C ASP A 24 0.51 -10.91 -58.48
N ASP A 25 -0.29 -10.55 -59.49
CA ASP A 25 -1.55 -11.24 -59.82
C ASP A 25 -1.33 -12.69 -60.30
N GLN A 26 -0.09 -13.07 -60.61
CA GLN A 26 0.31 -14.43 -61.01
C GLN A 26 0.90 -15.21 -59.82
N GLY A 27 0.83 -14.68 -58.61
CA GLY A 27 1.33 -15.30 -57.39
C GLY A 27 2.85 -15.27 -57.25
N ARG A 28 3.57 -14.48 -58.07
CA ARG A 28 5.04 -14.39 -58.02
C ARG A 28 5.49 -13.28 -57.06
N PRO A 29 6.58 -13.46 -56.31
CA PRO A 29 7.07 -12.44 -55.39
C PRO A 29 7.41 -11.11 -56.09
N VAL A 30 6.92 -10.01 -55.53
CA VAL A 30 7.22 -8.66 -56.00
C VAL A 30 8.64 -8.28 -55.58
N ARG A 31 9.37 -7.61 -56.48
CA ARG A 31 10.70 -7.05 -56.20
C ARG A 31 10.67 -5.53 -56.17
N HIS A 32 11.35 -4.95 -55.20
CA HIS A 32 11.61 -3.52 -55.12
C HIS A 32 13.13 -3.29 -55.13
N GLY A 33 13.63 -2.74 -56.24
CA GLY A 33 15.07 -2.71 -56.52
C GLY A 33 15.65 -4.13 -56.55
N ASN A 34 16.74 -4.36 -55.82
CA ASN A 34 17.40 -5.66 -55.76
C ASN A 34 16.80 -6.63 -54.73
N LYS A 35 15.79 -6.22 -53.95
CA LYS A 35 15.22 -7.02 -52.86
C LYS A 35 13.84 -7.54 -53.20
N THR A 36 13.56 -8.77 -52.77
CA THR A 36 12.19 -9.31 -52.76
C THR A 36 11.43 -8.70 -51.60
N VAL A 37 10.18 -8.32 -51.83
CA VAL A 37 9.29 -7.74 -50.81
C VAL A 37 8.75 -8.89 -49.94
N ILE A 38 9.62 -9.46 -49.13
CA ILE A 38 9.33 -10.49 -48.14
C ILE A 38 10.22 -10.26 -46.92
N GLY A 39 9.66 -10.41 -45.73
CA GLY A 39 10.42 -10.26 -44.49
C GLY A 39 9.55 -10.34 -43.26
N ALA A 40 10.14 -10.03 -42.11
CA ALA A 40 9.42 -9.92 -40.85
C ALA A 40 9.93 -8.72 -40.05
N ARG A 41 9.02 -8.04 -39.37
CA ARG A 41 9.34 -7.01 -38.37
C ARG A 41 9.24 -7.63 -36.99
N LEU A 42 10.34 -7.70 -36.25
CA LEU A 42 10.37 -8.17 -34.86
C LEU A 42 10.20 -7.00 -33.88
N PHE A 43 9.52 -7.23 -32.75
CA PHE A 43 9.32 -6.26 -31.67
C PHE A 43 9.10 -6.97 -30.31
N GLU A 44 9.21 -6.22 -29.23
CA GLU A 44 8.88 -6.73 -27.89
C GLU A 44 7.37 -6.89 -27.72
N GLU A 45 6.94 -8.02 -27.16
CA GLU A 45 5.53 -8.30 -26.91
C GLU A 45 4.87 -7.21 -26.02
N GLY A 46 3.60 -6.94 -26.32
CA GLY A 46 2.79 -5.98 -25.57
C GLY A 46 2.62 -6.40 -24.11
N LYS A 47 3.09 -5.57 -23.18
CA LYS A 47 2.91 -5.81 -21.73
C LYS A 47 1.53 -5.37 -21.28
N THR A 48 0.84 -6.21 -20.52
CA THR A 48 -0.46 -5.84 -19.94
C THR A 48 -0.33 -4.69 -18.95
N ALA A 49 -1.40 -3.91 -18.78
CA ALA A 49 -1.41 -2.78 -17.85
C ALA A 49 -1.60 -3.20 -16.36
N ALA A 50 -1.57 -4.50 -16.04
CA ALA A 50 -1.87 -5.03 -14.71
C ALA A 50 -0.89 -4.51 -13.65
N ASP A 51 0.42 -4.58 -13.93
CA ASP A 51 1.46 -4.08 -13.01
C ASP A 51 1.36 -2.57 -12.80
N THR A 52 1.10 -1.83 -13.88
CA THR A 52 0.88 -0.38 -13.83
C THR A 52 -0.30 -0.03 -12.92
N ARG A 53 -1.38 -0.81 -12.97
CA ARG A 53 -2.53 -0.67 -12.05
C ARG A 53 -2.13 -0.92 -10.60
N THR A 54 -1.32 -1.93 -10.33
CA THR A 54 -0.82 -2.27 -8.98
C THR A 54 0.04 -1.13 -8.42
N PHE A 55 1.01 -0.63 -9.17
CA PHE A 55 1.86 0.48 -8.74
C PHE A 55 1.06 1.76 -8.47
N ARG A 56 0.12 2.10 -9.37
CA ARG A 56 -0.75 3.27 -9.20
C ARG A 56 -1.59 3.17 -7.93
N THR A 57 -2.15 2.00 -7.66
CA THR A 57 -2.98 1.76 -6.47
C THR A 57 -2.15 1.89 -5.19
N THR A 58 -0.95 1.32 -5.16
CA THR A 58 -0.03 1.43 -4.03
C THR A 58 0.39 2.87 -3.76
N ARG A 59 0.75 3.64 -4.80
CA ARG A 59 1.09 5.08 -4.65
C ARG A 59 -0.05 5.87 -4.02
N ARG A 60 -1.29 5.69 -4.51
CA ARG A 60 -2.48 6.35 -3.97
C ARG A 60 -2.75 5.94 -2.52
N ARG A 61 -2.63 4.65 -2.19
CA ARG A 61 -2.78 4.12 -0.82
C ARG A 61 -1.78 4.75 0.15
N LEU A 62 -0.50 4.81 -0.22
CA LEU A 62 0.55 5.42 0.59
C LEU A 62 0.32 6.93 0.77
N SER A 63 -0.06 7.66 -0.28
CA SER A 63 -0.39 9.08 -0.21
C SER A 63 -1.53 9.34 0.79
N ARG A 64 -2.65 8.62 0.65
CA ARG A 64 -3.80 8.76 1.55
C ARG A 64 -3.48 8.38 2.99
N ARG A 65 -2.62 7.38 3.20
CA ARG A 65 -2.13 7.04 4.55
C ARG A 65 -1.36 8.21 5.17
N ARG A 66 -0.44 8.84 4.42
CA ARG A 66 0.28 10.03 4.88
C ARG A 66 -0.67 11.18 5.18
N TRP A 67 -1.68 11.39 4.34
CA TRP A 67 -2.69 12.44 4.53
C TRP A 67 -3.50 12.25 5.82
N ARG A 68 -3.96 11.02 6.12
CA ARG A 68 -4.64 10.70 7.38
C ARG A 68 -3.77 11.01 8.61
N LEU A 69 -2.51 10.59 8.58
CA LEU A 69 -1.58 10.89 9.68
C LEU A 69 -1.30 12.39 9.77
N GLY A 70 -1.23 13.09 8.63
CA GLY A 70 -1.11 14.55 8.59
C GLY A 70 -2.26 15.27 9.29
N TYR A 71 -3.51 14.79 9.17
CA TYR A 71 -4.62 15.32 9.97
C TYR A 71 -4.46 15.05 11.45
N LEU A 72 -4.13 13.81 11.82
CA LEU A 72 -3.91 13.47 13.22
C LEU A 72 -2.84 14.39 13.85
N ASN A 73 -1.75 14.62 13.14
CA ASN A 73 -0.70 15.54 13.57
C ASN A 73 -1.27 16.94 13.81
N ARG A 74 -2.02 17.51 12.85
CA ARG A 74 -2.63 18.85 13.00
C ARG A 74 -3.59 18.95 14.18
N PHE A 75 -4.37 17.91 14.44
CA PHE A 75 -5.29 17.89 15.58
C PHE A 75 -4.56 17.94 16.92
N PHE A 76 -3.40 17.28 17.02
CA PHE A 76 -2.64 17.16 18.25
C PHE A 76 -1.50 18.18 18.38
N ASP A 77 -1.15 18.89 17.31
CA ASP A 77 0.04 19.76 17.22
C ASP A 77 0.12 20.74 18.39
N ASN A 78 -0.93 21.55 18.56
CA ASN A 78 -1.00 22.57 19.61
C ASN A 78 -0.92 21.97 21.03
N GLU A 79 -1.63 20.87 21.28
CA GLU A 79 -1.70 20.29 22.63
C GLU A 79 -0.42 19.52 22.99
N ILE A 80 0.19 18.83 22.03
CA ILE A 80 1.50 18.20 22.22
C ILE A 80 2.56 19.27 22.41
N ALA A 81 2.54 20.36 21.63
CA ALA A 81 3.56 21.39 21.70
C ALA A 81 3.66 22.08 23.08
N LYS A 82 2.54 22.18 23.80
CA LYS A 82 2.52 22.68 25.20
C LYS A 82 3.35 21.82 26.16
N VAL A 83 3.49 20.54 25.87
CA VAL A 83 4.30 19.59 26.66
C VAL A 83 5.69 19.44 26.05
N ASP A 84 5.76 19.33 24.73
CA ASP A 84 6.96 19.02 23.96
C ASP A 84 6.81 19.46 22.50
N GLU A 85 7.22 20.70 22.22
CA GLU A 85 7.21 21.33 20.89
C GLU A 85 7.90 20.48 19.80
N ASN A 86 8.92 19.73 20.18
CA ASN A 86 9.76 18.99 19.24
C ASN A 86 9.33 17.53 19.05
N PHE A 87 8.27 17.06 19.70
CA PHE A 87 7.85 15.66 19.63
C PHE A 87 7.50 15.20 18.20
N LEU A 88 6.62 15.92 17.49
CA LEU A 88 6.24 15.56 16.11
C LEU A 88 7.40 15.73 15.11
N PRO A 89 8.21 16.81 15.18
CA PRO A 89 9.46 16.91 14.42
C PRO A 89 10.42 15.74 14.64
N ARG A 90 10.62 15.30 15.90
CA ARG A 90 11.47 14.14 16.23
C ARG A 90 10.95 12.87 15.58
N LEU A 91 9.65 12.60 15.68
CA LEU A 91 9.04 11.44 15.03
C LEU A 91 9.22 11.46 13.51
N LYS A 92 9.09 12.63 12.87
CA LYS A 92 9.30 12.79 11.42
C LYS A 92 10.77 12.54 11.03
N ALA A 93 11.71 12.91 11.89
CA ALA A 93 13.15 12.72 11.67
C ALA A 93 13.70 11.37 12.16
N SER A 94 12.86 10.50 12.72
CA SER A 94 13.27 9.22 13.34
C SER A 94 13.99 8.26 12.39
N ASN A 95 13.81 8.41 11.07
CA ASN A 95 14.48 7.58 10.06
C ASN A 95 15.89 8.08 9.69
N ARG A 96 16.36 9.19 10.28
CA ARG A 96 17.69 9.75 10.01
C ARG A 96 18.76 8.93 10.72
N ALA A 97 19.82 8.60 9.98
CA ALA A 97 20.94 7.83 10.51
C ALA A 97 21.63 8.58 11.67
N HIS A 98 22.20 7.83 12.61
CA HIS A 98 22.93 8.42 13.73
C HIS A 98 24.12 9.29 13.30
N ARG A 99 24.79 8.91 12.21
CA ARG A 99 25.94 9.62 11.65
C ARG A 99 25.57 10.73 10.66
N ASP A 100 24.30 11.04 10.46
CA ASP A 100 23.88 12.14 9.59
C ASP A 100 24.21 13.48 10.26
N GLU A 101 25.09 14.27 9.66
CA GLU A 101 25.50 15.58 10.19
C GLU A 101 24.31 16.55 10.28
N LYS A 102 23.31 16.39 9.40
CA LYS A 102 22.08 17.21 9.40
C LYS A 102 21.03 16.71 10.39
N ARG A 103 21.37 15.75 11.25
CA ARG A 103 20.46 15.21 12.26
C ARG A 103 20.23 16.24 13.37
N LEU A 104 19.04 16.83 13.36
CA LEU A 104 18.60 17.83 14.34
C LEU A 104 18.40 17.27 15.76
N PHE A 105 18.03 15.99 15.89
CA PHE A 105 17.62 15.40 17.17
C PHE A 105 18.46 14.19 17.54
N ARG A 106 19.17 14.23 18.66
CA ARG A 106 20.03 13.14 19.17
C ARG A 106 19.46 12.57 20.47
N GLY A 107 19.84 11.33 20.81
CA GLY A 107 19.36 10.64 22.01
C GLY A 107 17.96 10.03 21.85
N ALA A 108 17.23 9.99 22.96
CA ALA A 108 15.85 9.48 23.04
C ALA A 108 14.90 10.28 22.15
N LEU A 109 14.04 9.56 21.43
CA LEU A 109 13.14 10.13 20.43
C LEU A 109 11.77 10.48 21.00
N LEU A 110 11.23 9.62 21.89
CA LEU A 110 9.88 9.78 22.41
C LEU A 110 9.89 10.70 23.64
N PHE A 111 10.76 10.41 24.60
CA PHE A 111 10.84 11.09 25.90
C PHE A 111 12.28 11.48 26.24
N PRO A 112 12.81 12.59 25.68
CA PRO A 112 14.17 13.04 25.93
C PRO A 112 14.51 13.26 27.41
N GLU A 113 13.51 13.65 28.21
CA GLU A 113 13.65 14.01 29.62
C GLU A 113 13.88 12.81 30.55
N THR A 114 13.29 11.66 30.25
CA THR A 114 13.43 10.42 31.05
C THR A 114 14.20 9.32 30.33
N GLY A 115 14.44 9.48 29.03
CA GLY A 115 14.87 8.41 28.15
C GLY A 115 13.69 7.53 27.68
N ASP A 116 13.90 6.86 26.55
CA ASP A 116 12.89 5.96 25.96
C ASP A 116 12.83 4.59 26.67
N ASP A 117 13.84 4.24 27.46
CA ASP A 117 13.96 2.93 28.12
C ASP A 117 12.81 2.66 29.10
N ALA A 118 12.41 3.67 29.87
CA ALA A 118 11.28 3.57 30.78
C ALA A 118 9.97 3.28 30.01
N TYR A 119 9.78 3.95 28.87
CA TYR A 119 8.63 3.71 28.00
C TYR A 119 8.62 2.26 27.47
N TYR A 120 9.75 1.77 26.97
CA TYR A 120 9.83 0.41 26.43
C TYR A 120 9.72 -0.68 27.51
N ARG A 121 10.17 -0.41 28.73
CA ARG A 121 9.98 -1.32 29.87
C ARG A 121 8.51 -1.41 30.28
N ASP A 122 7.84 -0.26 30.41
CA ASP A 122 6.44 -0.21 30.84
C ASP A 122 5.48 -0.68 29.74
N TYR A 123 5.83 -0.46 28.48
CA TYR A 123 5.06 -0.85 27.30
C TYR A 123 5.94 -1.55 26.25
N PRO A 124 6.25 -2.85 26.43
CA PRO A 124 7.13 -3.60 25.53
C PRO A 124 6.65 -3.62 24.08
N THR A 125 5.33 -3.49 23.87
CA THR A 125 4.74 -3.31 22.55
C THR A 125 3.69 -2.22 22.57
N ILE A 126 3.37 -1.67 21.39
CA ILE A 126 2.29 -0.69 21.24
C ILE A 126 0.92 -1.21 21.71
N TYR A 127 0.72 -2.54 21.73
CA TYR A 127 -0.51 -3.15 22.23
C TYR A 127 -0.63 -3.09 23.76
N HIS A 128 0.48 -3.17 24.49
CA HIS A 128 0.49 -2.94 25.95
C HIS A 128 0.07 -1.51 26.26
N LEU A 129 0.56 -0.53 25.49
CA LEU A 129 0.13 0.86 25.62
C LEU A 129 -1.37 1.02 25.35
N ARG A 130 -1.87 0.46 24.24
CA ARG A 130 -3.31 0.48 23.90
C ARG A 130 -4.16 -0.13 25.00
N TYR A 131 -3.77 -1.30 25.52
CA TYR A 131 -4.48 -1.98 26.60
C TYR A 131 -4.49 -1.13 27.87
N ALA A 132 -3.35 -0.54 28.24
CA ALA A 132 -3.26 0.34 29.40
C ALA A 132 -4.16 1.58 29.27
N LEU A 133 -4.22 2.21 28.09
CA LEU A 133 -5.09 3.36 27.82
C LEU A 133 -6.59 3.02 27.93
N ILE A 134 -6.98 1.77 27.64
CA ILE A 134 -8.38 1.31 27.72
C ILE A 134 -8.75 0.94 29.16
N THR A 135 -7.84 0.32 29.90
CA THR A 135 -8.16 -0.34 31.19
C THR A 135 -7.82 0.49 32.42
N LYS A 136 -6.74 1.28 32.39
CA LYS A 136 -6.28 2.02 33.56
C LYS A 136 -7.00 3.37 33.67
N LYS A 137 -7.66 3.60 34.80
CA LYS A 137 -8.34 4.87 35.13
C LYS A 137 -7.37 5.91 35.68
N LYS A 138 -6.47 6.42 34.84
CA LYS A 138 -5.55 7.51 35.20
C LYS A 138 -5.39 8.51 34.05
N LYS A 139 -4.89 9.70 34.36
CA LYS A 139 -4.46 10.67 33.33
C LYS A 139 -3.15 10.18 32.70
N PHE A 140 -3.12 10.09 31.37
CA PHE A 140 -1.93 9.72 30.61
C PHE A 140 -1.29 10.95 29.96
N ASP A 141 0.01 10.86 29.68
CA ASP A 141 0.72 11.83 28.84
C ASP A 141 0.09 11.86 27.44
N ILE A 142 -0.10 13.06 26.89
CA ILE A 142 -0.70 13.24 25.58
C ILE A 142 0.11 12.61 24.44
N ARG A 143 1.45 12.54 24.57
CA ARG A 143 2.34 11.88 23.63
C ARG A 143 2.04 10.38 23.54
N LEU A 144 1.73 9.73 24.67
CA LEU A 144 1.32 8.32 24.70
C LEU A 144 -0.02 8.08 24.01
N ILE A 145 -1.00 8.95 24.26
CA ILE A 145 -2.31 8.90 23.59
C ILE A 145 -2.13 9.04 22.08
N TYR A 146 -1.32 10.00 21.65
CA TYR A 146 -1.00 10.21 20.24
C TYR A 146 -0.35 8.96 19.62
N LEU A 147 0.64 8.33 20.27
CA LEU A 147 1.30 7.12 19.73
C LEU A 147 0.31 5.98 19.50
N ALA A 148 -0.63 5.77 20.43
CA ALA A 148 -1.66 4.74 20.30
C ALA A 148 -2.63 5.03 19.14
N LEU A 149 -3.13 6.28 19.04
CA LEU A 149 -4.02 6.69 17.95
C LEU A 149 -3.33 6.67 16.58
N HIS A 150 -2.07 7.13 16.54
CA HIS A 150 -1.26 7.10 15.33
C HIS A 150 -1.09 5.65 14.82
N HIS A 151 -0.85 4.69 15.72
CA HIS A 151 -0.80 3.28 15.36
C HIS A 151 -2.13 2.76 14.79
N LEU A 152 -3.25 3.04 15.47
CA LEU A 152 -4.60 2.64 15.04
C LEU A 152 -4.94 3.19 13.65
N ILE A 153 -4.67 4.47 13.39
CA ILE A 153 -5.01 5.12 12.11
C ILE A 153 -4.07 4.66 10.98
N LYS A 154 -2.79 4.40 11.30
CA LYS A 154 -1.80 3.90 10.32
C LYS A 154 -2.12 2.47 9.89
N TYR A 155 -2.53 1.62 10.83
CA TYR A 155 -2.80 0.18 10.64
C TYR A 155 -4.26 -0.16 10.98
N ARG A 156 -5.19 0.54 10.34
CA ARG A 156 -6.63 0.55 10.64
C ARG A 156 -7.45 -0.69 10.23
N GLY A 157 -6.81 -1.80 9.86
CA GLY A 157 -7.52 -2.99 9.35
C GLY A 157 -8.22 -2.80 7.99
N ASN A 158 -9.09 -3.75 7.65
CA ASN A 158 -9.94 -3.74 6.45
C ASN A 158 -11.33 -3.18 6.77
N PHE A 159 -12.12 -2.87 5.73
CA PHE A 159 -13.48 -2.33 5.83
C PHE A 159 -14.43 -3.17 4.95
N LEU A 160 -14.29 -4.50 5.01
CA LEU A 160 -15.08 -5.42 4.18
C LEU A 160 -16.46 -5.70 4.78
N ASP A 161 -16.56 -5.67 6.11
CA ASP A 161 -17.81 -5.87 6.83
C ASP A 161 -18.52 -4.51 7.03
N THR A 162 -19.80 -4.46 6.67
CA THR A 162 -20.67 -3.30 6.84
C THR A 162 -21.48 -3.35 8.12
N THR A 163 -21.41 -4.45 8.87
CA THR A 163 -22.13 -4.63 10.13
C THR A 163 -21.67 -3.57 11.13
N PRO A 164 -22.60 -2.79 11.72
CA PRO A 164 -22.25 -1.82 12.74
C PRO A 164 -21.56 -2.50 13.92
N ILE A 165 -20.49 -1.90 14.44
CA ILE A 165 -19.76 -2.43 15.62
C ILE A 165 -20.71 -2.57 16.82
N SER A 166 -21.73 -1.74 16.93
CA SER A 166 -22.75 -1.82 17.99
C SER A 166 -23.56 -3.12 17.97
N ALA A 167 -23.63 -3.81 16.84
CA ALA A 167 -24.29 -5.11 16.73
C ALA A 167 -23.39 -6.27 17.17
N PHE A 168 -22.09 -6.03 17.38
CA PHE A 168 -21.15 -7.03 17.84
C PHE A 168 -21.09 -7.05 19.37
N ASP A 169 -21.80 -7.99 19.99
CA ASP A 169 -21.69 -8.25 21.44
C ASP A 169 -20.92 -9.54 21.69
N ALA A 170 -19.62 -9.40 22.00
CA ALA A 170 -18.76 -10.53 22.35
C ALA A 170 -19.27 -11.33 23.58
N LYS A 171 -20.09 -10.73 24.45
CA LYS A 171 -20.64 -11.42 25.63
C LYS A 171 -21.78 -12.38 25.28
N THR A 172 -22.43 -12.18 24.13
CA THR A 172 -23.52 -13.06 23.65
C THR A 172 -23.03 -14.29 22.91
N ILE A 173 -21.72 -14.38 22.61
CA ILE A 173 -21.14 -15.52 21.91
C ILE A 173 -20.86 -16.64 22.93
N ASP A 174 -21.90 -17.39 23.27
CA ASP A 174 -21.79 -18.64 24.02
C ASP A 174 -21.67 -19.81 23.04
N LEU A 175 -20.44 -20.05 22.59
CA LEU A 175 -20.17 -21.11 21.62
C LEU A 175 -20.58 -22.48 22.15
N THR A 176 -20.38 -22.74 23.44
CA THR A 176 -20.67 -24.05 24.05
C THR A 176 -22.14 -24.40 23.89
N ASN A 177 -23.03 -23.52 24.34
CA ASN A 177 -24.47 -23.74 24.24
C ASN A 177 -24.95 -23.74 22.78
N GLN A 178 -24.36 -22.91 21.92
CA GLN A 178 -24.70 -22.89 20.49
C GLN A 178 -24.31 -24.18 19.77
N PHE A 179 -23.14 -24.76 20.07
CA PHE A 179 -22.70 -26.02 19.49
C PHE A 179 -23.51 -27.21 20.02
N GLU A 180 -23.85 -27.22 21.32
CA GLU A 180 -24.74 -28.24 21.89
C GLU A 180 -26.13 -28.22 21.24
N ALA A 181 -26.71 -27.02 21.07
CA ALA A 181 -27.98 -26.85 20.37
C ALA A 181 -27.89 -27.35 18.92
N LEU A 182 -26.85 -26.95 18.18
CA LEU A 182 -26.64 -27.39 16.79
C LEU A 182 -26.54 -28.92 16.66
N ASN A 183 -25.77 -29.56 17.54
CA ASN A 183 -25.63 -31.02 17.56
C ASN A 183 -26.95 -31.72 17.88
N SER A 184 -27.77 -31.16 18.77
CA SER A 184 -29.09 -31.72 19.08
C SER A 184 -30.06 -31.68 17.90
N TYR A 185 -29.96 -30.68 17.03
CA TYR A 185 -30.75 -30.59 15.79
C TYR A 185 -30.27 -31.56 14.70
N TYR A 186 -28.99 -31.93 14.71
CA TYR A 186 -28.38 -32.83 13.72
C TYR A 186 -28.51 -34.32 14.08
N ASN A 187 -28.66 -34.64 15.37
CA ASN A 187 -28.81 -36.01 15.90
C ASN A 187 -30.28 -36.47 16.03
N ARG A 188 -31.22 -35.77 15.38
CA ARG A 188 -32.60 -36.24 15.14
C ARG A 188 -32.72 -36.80 13.74
#